data_AF-A0A3D6EHC9-F1
#
_entry.id   AF-A0A3D6EHC9-F1
#
_cell.length_a   1.000
_cell.length_b   1.000
_cell.length_c   1.000
_cell.angle_alpha   90.00
_cell.angle_beta   90.00
_cell.angle_gamma   90.00
#
_symmetry.space_group_name_H-M   'P 1'
#
loop_
_entity.id
_entity.type
_entity.pdbx_description
1 polymer ?
#
loop_
_entity_poly.entity_id
_entity_poly.type
_entity_poly.pdbx_seq_one_letter_code
_entity_poly.pdbx_strand_id
1 'polypeptide(L)'
;MNPRFLLWISAPIALSAGVLWLSAQEPRTEPKGAAAEGVKVAELANQLQAREKSIAQKEGELRQLEQRLNTLQATLDKDRGDLATREKAVQEALAKLEQLKLRPVIDPQIIRTYEAMDPAAGAQAMKELAGQNQDVAVALLAGMAPKKAAKLMDQLAPLDAKLAGRLSERVGLSKPKDPGA
;
A
#
# COMPACT_ATOMS: atom_id res chain seq x y z
N MET A 1 6.19 6.69 -28.85
CA MET A 1 7.33 6.70 -27.90
C MET A 1 8.61 6.61 -28.71
N ASN A 2 9.51 7.58 -28.54
CA ASN A 2 10.66 7.83 -29.42
C ASN A 2 11.88 6.94 -29.09
N PRO A 3 12.56 6.33 -30.09
CA PRO A 3 13.67 5.40 -29.91
C PRO A 3 15.04 6.08 -29.68
N ARG A 4 15.08 7.24 -29.01
CA ARG A 4 16.30 8.05 -28.85
C ARG A 4 17.04 7.88 -27.52
N PHE A 5 16.61 6.98 -26.64
CA PHE A 5 17.19 6.82 -25.29
C PHE A 5 18.09 5.58 -25.10
N LEU A 6 18.40 4.84 -26.16
CA LEU A 6 19.10 3.54 -26.07
C LEU A 6 20.54 3.55 -26.63
N LEU A 7 21.18 4.71 -26.72
CA LEU A 7 22.54 4.87 -27.30
C LEU A 7 23.57 5.52 -26.35
N TRP A 8 23.34 5.51 -25.03
CA TRP A 8 24.27 6.13 -24.07
C TRP A 8 24.98 5.17 -23.11
N ILE A 9 24.89 3.85 -23.34
CA ILE A 9 25.52 2.84 -22.46
C ILE A 9 26.70 2.11 -23.13
N SER A 10 27.09 2.45 -24.37
CA SER A 10 28.22 1.80 -25.03
C SER A 10 29.37 2.74 -25.38
N ALA A 11 30.43 2.62 -24.56
CA ALA A 11 31.86 2.84 -24.83
C ALA A 11 32.50 4.19 -24.45
N PRO A 12 33.78 4.22 -23.96
CA PRO A 12 34.72 3.09 -23.80
C PRO A 12 35.41 3.00 -22.41
N ILE A 13 35.46 1.77 -21.88
CA ILE A 13 36.54 1.29 -21.01
C ILE A 13 37.75 1.07 -21.93
N ALA A 14 38.60 2.09 -22.09
CA ALA A 14 39.85 1.98 -22.85
C ALA A 14 40.96 2.90 -22.29
N LEU A 15 41.02 3.07 -20.97
CA LEU A 15 42.05 3.86 -20.29
C LEU A 15 42.67 3.11 -19.09
N SER A 16 42.96 1.81 -19.25
CA SER A 16 43.53 0.99 -18.16
C SER A 16 44.72 0.10 -18.57
N ALA A 17 45.34 0.30 -19.73
CA ALA A 17 46.50 -0.51 -20.16
C ALA A 17 47.72 0.29 -20.67
N GLY A 18 47.80 1.61 -20.39
CA GLY A 18 48.87 2.48 -20.91
C GLY A 18 49.93 2.96 -19.90
N VAL A 19 49.81 2.65 -18.61
CA VAL A 19 50.61 3.33 -17.55
C VAL A 19 51.77 2.47 -17.01
N LEU A 20 52.02 1.27 -17.55
CA LEU A 20 53.06 0.35 -17.04
C LEU A 20 54.38 0.31 -17.83
N TRP A 21 54.61 1.19 -18.80
CA TRP A 21 55.85 1.20 -19.59
C TRP A 21 56.53 2.58 -19.64
N LEU A 22 56.84 3.16 -18.48
CA LEU A 22 57.67 4.37 -18.42
C LEU A 22 58.46 4.47 -17.11
N SER A 23 59.17 3.41 -16.71
CA SER A 23 60.06 3.45 -15.54
C SER A 23 61.44 2.82 -15.76
N ALA A 24 61.85 2.54 -17.00
CA ALA A 24 63.09 1.81 -17.30
C ALA A 24 64.20 2.62 -18.02
N GLN A 25 64.21 3.95 -17.93
CA GLN A 25 65.39 4.73 -18.36
C GLN A 25 65.86 5.67 -17.25
N GLU A 26 66.79 5.16 -16.44
CA GLU A 26 67.70 5.97 -15.64
C GLU A 26 68.95 6.30 -16.47
N PRO A 27 69.32 7.57 -16.68
CA PRO A 27 70.71 7.91 -16.92
C PRO A 27 71.43 8.04 -15.57
N ARG A 28 72.35 7.11 -15.33
CA ARG A 28 73.37 7.15 -14.28
C ARG A 28 74.04 8.53 -14.22
N THR A 29 73.94 9.20 -13.07
CA THR A 29 74.92 10.19 -12.63
C THR A 29 75.03 10.14 -11.09
N GLU A 30 76.14 9.60 -10.61
CA GLU A 30 76.69 9.87 -9.27
C GLU A 30 77.88 10.85 -9.41
N PRO A 31 78.42 11.50 -8.35
CA PRO A 31 77.90 11.70 -7.00
C PRO A 31 78.00 13.19 -6.54
N LYS A 32 76.90 13.74 -6.03
CA LYS A 32 76.89 14.83 -5.02
C LYS A 32 75.93 14.45 -3.90
N GLY A 33 76.07 13.22 -3.41
CA GLY A 33 75.24 12.61 -2.37
C GLY A 33 75.74 12.99 -0.99
N ALA A 34 74.98 13.84 -0.30
CA ALA A 34 74.87 13.92 1.17
C ALA A 34 73.91 15.06 1.57
N ALA A 35 73.94 16.20 0.85
CA ALA A 35 73.10 17.36 1.17
C ALA A 35 71.76 17.39 0.40
N ALA A 36 71.68 16.77 -0.78
CA ALA A 36 70.48 16.78 -1.64
C ALA A 36 69.49 15.65 -1.33
N GLU A 37 69.91 14.57 -0.67
CA GLU A 37 69.01 13.47 -0.28
C GLU A 37 68.13 13.83 0.92
N GLY A 38 68.65 14.60 1.89
CA GLY A 38 67.86 15.08 3.02
C GLY A 38 66.70 16.00 2.62
N VAL A 39 66.85 16.78 1.55
CA VAL A 39 65.80 17.65 1.00
C VAL A 39 64.69 16.84 0.31
N LYS A 40 65.06 15.80 -0.45
CA LYS A 40 64.10 14.89 -1.12
C LYS A 40 63.34 14.02 -0.13
N VAL A 41 63.99 13.59 0.96
CA VAL A 41 63.34 12.82 2.04
C VAL A 41 62.35 13.70 2.82
N ALA A 42 62.68 14.96 3.08
CA ALA A 42 61.77 15.91 3.71
C ALA A 42 60.55 16.23 2.83
N GLU A 43 60.74 16.39 1.51
CA GLU A 43 59.62 16.56 0.56
C GLU A 43 58.73 15.32 0.47
N LEU A 44 59.30 14.11 0.44
CA LEU A 44 58.55 12.85 0.46
C LEU A 44 57.75 12.68 1.76
N ALA A 45 58.34 13.03 2.90
CA ALA A 45 57.65 13.00 4.19
C ALA A 45 56.46 13.97 4.22
N ASN A 46 56.63 15.18 3.68
CA ASN A 46 55.53 16.16 3.56
C ASN A 46 54.42 15.67 2.61
N GLN A 47 54.78 15.01 1.50
CA GLN A 47 53.80 14.43 0.57
C GLN A 47 53.04 13.25 1.20
N LEU A 48 53.72 12.39 1.95
CA LEU A 48 53.09 11.30 2.72
C LEU A 48 52.12 11.87 3.76
N GLN A 49 52.56 12.86 4.54
CA GLN A 49 51.71 13.49 5.54
C GLN A 49 50.49 14.19 4.92
N ALA A 50 50.65 14.82 3.75
CA ALA A 50 49.53 15.40 3.00
C ALA A 50 48.56 14.32 2.50
N ARG A 51 49.08 13.18 2.01
CA ARG A 51 48.25 12.05 1.59
C ARG A 51 47.50 11.41 2.75
N GLU A 52 48.16 11.18 3.89
CA GLU A 52 47.51 10.67 5.10
C GLU A 52 46.37 11.58 5.56
N LYS A 53 46.58 12.90 5.59
CA LYS A 53 45.52 13.86 5.90
C LYS A 53 44.37 13.79 4.90
N SER A 54 44.66 13.64 3.61
CA SER A 54 43.62 13.52 2.57
C SER A 54 42.82 12.21 2.68
N ILE A 55 43.47 11.11 3.06
CA ILE A 55 42.83 9.82 3.28
C ILE A 55 41.94 9.90 4.52
N ALA A 56 42.44 10.45 5.62
CA ALA A 56 41.66 10.65 6.84
C ALA A 56 40.42 11.53 6.62
N GLN A 57 40.53 12.58 5.78
CA GLN A 57 39.38 13.40 5.38
C GLN A 57 38.34 12.59 4.60
N LYS A 58 38.79 11.82 3.59
CA LYS A 58 37.90 10.95 2.79
C LYS A 58 37.23 9.87 3.63
N GLU A 59 37.93 9.26 4.57
CA GLU A 59 37.36 8.29 5.50
C GLU A 59 36.30 8.93 6.40
N GLY A 60 36.53 10.17 6.85
CA GLY A 60 35.53 10.95 7.60
C GLY A 60 34.26 11.21 6.78
N GLU A 61 34.41 11.63 5.53
CA GLU A 61 33.29 11.85 4.59
C GLU A 61 32.52 10.56 4.30
N LEU A 62 33.23 9.45 4.05
CA LEU A 62 32.62 8.14 3.82
C LEU A 62 31.78 7.70 5.03
N ARG A 63 32.31 7.84 6.24
CA ARG A 63 31.54 7.51 7.47
C ARG A 63 30.29 8.38 7.61
N GLN A 64 30.35 9.66 7.25
CA GLN A 64 29.17 10.53 7.27
C GLN A 64 28.14 10.11 6.22
N LEU A 65 28.58 9.72 5.02
CA LEU A 65 27.70 9.22 3.97
C LEU A 65 27.04 7.89 4.35
N GLU A 66 27.77 6.97 4.97
CA GLU A 66 27.24 5.71 5.49
C GLU A 66 26.17 5.95 6.56
N GLN A 67 26.41 6.88 7.50
CA GLN A 67 25.40 7.26 8.51
C GLN A 67 24.13 7.83 7.88
N ARG A 68 24.28 8.69 6.86
CA ARG A 68 23.13 9.24 6.12
C ARG A 68 22.38 8.15 5.37
N LEU A 69 23.09 7.22 4.72
CA LEU A 69 22.47 6.09 4.02
C LEU A 69 21.68 5.20 4.97
N ASN A 70 22.25 4.86 6.13
CA ASN A 70 21.55 4.06 7.15
C ASN A 70 20.28 4.77 7.65
N THR A 71 20.35 6.08 7.85
CA THR A 71 19.18 6.88 8.27
C THR A 71 18.09 6.89 7.20
N LEU A 72 18.48 7.07 5.93
CA LEU A 72 17.55 7.03 4.80
C LEU A 72 16.91 5.64 4.63
N GLN A 73 17.69 4.56 4.76
CA GLN A 73 17.18 3.19 4.72
C GLN A 73 16.15 2.95 5.83
N ALA A 74 16.46 3.32 7.07
CA ALA A 74 15.54 3.18 8.19
C ALA A 74 14.24 4.00 7.98
N THR A 75 14.33 5.17 7.37
CA THR A 75 13.17 6.02 7.06
C THR A 75 12.32 5.37 5.97
N LEU A 76 12.95 4.87 4.90
CA LEU A 76 12.26 4.21 3.79
C LEU A 76 11.55 2.93 4.27
N ASP A 77 12.19 2.14 5.13
CA ASP A 77 11.58 0.93 5.68
C ASP A 77 10.41 1.26 6.61
N LYS A 78 10.50 2.34 7.38
CA LYS A 78 9.36 2.85 8.16
C LYS A 78 8.21 3.30 7.26
N ASP A 79 8.50 4.09 6.23
CA ASP A 79 7.50 4.59 5.29
C ASP A 79 6.79 3.43 4.56
N ARG A 80 7.53 2.37 4.19
CA ARG A 80 6.94 1.14 3.64
C ARG A 80 6.00 0.46 4.63
N GLY A 81 6.38 0.38 5.90
CA GLY A 81 5.52 -0.18 6.96
C GLY A 81 4.24 0.63 7.16
N ASP A 82 4.35 1.95 7.17
CA ASP A 82 3.22 2.86 7.31
C ASP A 82 2.29 2.77 6.09
N LEU A 83 2.84 2.70 4.87
CA LEU A 83 2.07 2.50 3.63
C LEU A 83 1.33 1.17 3.62
N ALA A 84 2.00 0.07 3.99
CA ALA A 84 1.37 -1.24 4.07
C ALA A 84 0.22 -1.28 5.10
N THR A 85 0.38 -0.57 6.22
CA THR A 85 -0.67 -0.44 7.24
C THR A 85 -1.86 0.36 6.73
N ARG A 86 -1.60 1.48 6.03
CA ARG A 86 -2.66 2.28 5.38
C ARG A 86 -3.38 1.52 4.29
N GLU A 87 -2.66 0.75 3.48
CA GLU A 87 -3.26 -0.09 2.45
C GLU A 87 -4.23 -1.12 3.05
N LYS A 88 -3.84 -1.81 4.12
CA LYS A 88 -4.73 -2.71 4.86
C LYS A 88 -5.96 -1.99 5.40
N ALA A 89 -5.78 -0.82 6.02
CA ALA A 89 -6.90 -0.04 6.53
C ALA A 89 -7.88 0.40 5.42
N VAL A 90 -7.36 0.76 4.23
CA VAL A 90 -8.19 1.08 3.05
C VAL A 90 -8.91 -0.16 2.54
N GLN A 91 -8.24 -1.32 2.45
CA GLN A 91 -8.89 -2.56 2.03
C GLN A 91 -10.02 -2.98 3.00
N GLU A 92 -9.80 -2.86 4.31
CA GLU A 92 -10.84 -3.11 5.31
C GLU A 92 -12.01 -2.12 5.19
N ALA A 93 -11.73 -0.84 4.94
CA ALA A 93 -12.77 0.16 4.72
C ALA A 93 -13.58 -0.11 3.44
N LEU A 94 -12.91 -0.54 2.37
CA LEU A 94 -13.57 -0.95 1.12
C LEU A 94 -14.45 -2.18 1.35
N ALA A 95 -13.96 -3.20 2.04
CA ALA A 95 -14.75 -4.39 2.38
C ALA A 95 -15.99 -4.03 3.21
N LYS A 96 -15.87 -3.14 4.20
CA LYS A 96 -17.01 -2.61 4.96
C LYS A 96 -18.00 -1.85 4.08
N LEU A 97 -17.49 -1.04 3.14
CA LEU A 97 -18.33 -0.27 2.23
C LEU A 97 -19.06 -1.16 1.21
N GLU A 98 -18.41 -2.21 0.71
CA GLU A 98 -19.06 -3.23 -0.12
C GLU A 98 -20.17 -3.95 0.65
N GLN A 99 -19.92 -4.35 1.90
CA GLN A 99 -20.97 -4.91 2.77
C GLN A 99 -22.15 -3.96 2.96
N LEU A 100 -21.90 -2.66 3.10
CA LEU A 100 -22.96 -1.65 3.23
C LEU A 100 -23.69 -1.41 1.90
N LYS A 101 -23.00 -1.41 0.75
CA LYS A 101 -23.61 -1.27 -0.58
C LYS A 101 -24.50 -2.45 -0.96
N LEU A 102 -24.19 -3.66 -0.49
CA LEU A 102 -25.05 -4.83 -0.65
C LEU A 102 -26.39 -4.68 0.07
N ARG A 103 -26.51 -3.75 1.02
CA ARG A 103 -27.77 -3.44 1.68
C ARG A 103 -28.41 -2.22 1.01
N PRO A 104 -29.56 -2.37 0.32
CA PRO A 104 -30.36 -1.22 -0.08
C PRO A 104 -30.67 -0.37 1.15
N VAL A 105 -30.23 0.89 1.15
CA VAL A 105 -30.58 1.84 2.21
C VAL A 105 -32.03 2.25 1.97
N ILE A 106 -32.93 1.72 2.79
CA ILE A 106 -34.34 2.09 2.74
C ILE A 106 -34.57 3.24 3.70
N ASP A 107 -35.27 4.27 3.21
CA ASP A 107 -35.69 5.39 4.03
C ASP A 107 -36.52 4.90 5.24
N PRO A 108 -36.15 5.28 6.48
CA PRO A 108 -36.92 4.98 7.68
C PRO A 108 -38.41 5.35 7.60
N GLN A 109 -38.77 6.36 6.82
CA GLN A 109 -40.18 6.72 6.62
C GLN A 109 -40.94 5.64 5.84
N ILE A 110 -40.32 5.03 4.82
CA ILE A 110 -40.93 3.94 4.06
C ILE A 110 -41.16 2.73 4.97
N ILE A 111 -40.18 2.39 5.82
CA ILE A 111 -40.32 1.32 6.82
C ILE A 111 -41.54 1.60 7.71
N ARG A 112 -41.67 2.81 8.25
CA ARG A 112 -42.81 3.19 9.11
C ARG A 112 -44.15 3.11 8.37
N THR A 113 -44.21 3.50 7.10
CA THR A 113 -45.43 3.41 6.29
C THR A 113 -45.88 1.96 6.12
N TYR A 114 -44.96 1.06 5.78
CA TYR A 114 -45.27 -0.37 5.67
C TYR A 114 -45.60 -1.02 7.02
N GLU A 115 -44.99 -0.53 8.10
CA GLU A 115 -45.31 -0.97 9.46
C GLU A 115 -46.66 -0.48 10.00
N ALA A 116 -47.17 0.64 9.49
CA ALA A 116 -48.46 1.20 9.83
C ALA A 116 -49.58 0.68 8.92
N MET A 117 -49.22 0.08 7.79
CA MET A 117 -50.15 -0.52 6.84
C MET A 117 -50.82 -1.77 7.43
N ASP A 118 -52.04 -2.05 6.98
CA ASP A 118 -52.72 -3.30 7.31
C ASP A 118 -51.89 -4.51 6.86
N PRO A 119 -51.74 -5.57 7.69
CA PRO A 119 -50.91 -6.72 7.35
C PRO A 119 -51.31 -7.46 6.06
N ALA A 120 -52.60 -7.50 5.70
CA ALA A 120 -53.02 -8.16 4.46
C ALA A 120 -52.66 -7.32 3.24
N ALA A 121 -52.91 -6.01 3.30
CA ALA A 121 -52.52 -5.07 2.23
C ALA A 121 -51.00 -4.99 2.06
N GLY A 122 -50.26 -4.97 3.18
CA GLY A 122 -48.80 -4.95 3.17
C GLY A 122 -48.19 -6.24 2.60
N ALA A 123 -48.80 -7.40 2.83
CA ALA A 123 -48.34 -8.66 2.24
C ALA A 123 -48.50 -8.67 0.71
N GLN A 124 -49.61 -8.14 0.20
CA GLN A 124 -49.83 -8.00 -1.24
C GLN A 124 -48.83 -7.02 -1.86
N ALA A 125 -48.63 -5.86 -1.24
CA ALA A 125 -47.62 -4.89 -1.67
C ALA A 125 -46.19 -5.47 -1.62
N MET A 126 -45.89 -6.30 -0.62
CA MET A 126 -44.59 -6.98 -0.50
C MET A 126 -44.38 -8.02 -1.61
N LYS A 127 -45.43 -8.74 -2.02
CA LYS A 127 -45.39 -9.67 -3.16
C LYS A 127 -45.08 -8.94 -4.46
N GLU A 128 -45.72 -7.80 -4.69
CA GLU A 128 -45.49 -6.96 -5.87
C GLU A 128 -44.08 -6.35 -5.87
N LEU A 129 -43.66 -5.81 -4.72
CA LEU A 129 -42.32 -5.26 -4.53
C LEU A 129 -41.24 -6.32 -4.76
N ALA A 130 -41.41 -7.53 -4.22
CA ALA A 130 -40.48 -8.63 -4.41
C ALA A 130 -40.44 -9.13 -5.86
N GLY A 131 -41.55 -9.01 -6.60
CA GLY A 131 -41.59 -9.29 -8.04
C GLY A 131 -40.81 -8.28 -8.88
N GLN A 132 -40.67 -7.04 -8.41
CA GLN A 132 -39.90 -5.99 -9.10
C GLN A 132 -38.44 -5.95 -8.65
N ASN A 133 -38.20 -5.97 -7.34
CA ASN A 133 -36.87 -5.95 -6.76
C ASN A 133 -36.87 -6.70 -5.41
N GLN A 134 -36.42 -7.95 -5.46
CA GLN A 134 -36.38 -8.83 -4.29
C GLN A 134 -35.47 -8.29 -3.18
N ASP A 135 -34.35 -7.63 -3.52
CA ASP A 135 -33.39 -7.17 -2.52
C ASP A 135 -33.94 -6.00 -1.71
N VAL A 136 -34.74 -5.12 -2.33
CA VAL A 136 -35.46 -4.05 -1.64
C VAL A 136 -36.53 -4.62 -0.70
N ALA A 137 -37.27 -5.65 -1.12
CA ALA A 137 -38.24 -6.32 -0.24
C ALA A 137 -37.56 -6.95 0.99
N VAL A 138 -36.41 -7.61 0.80
CA VAL A 138 -35.59 -8.16 1.89
C VAL A 138 -35.09 -7.05 2.81
N ALA A 139 -34.55 -5.96 2.26
CA ALA A 139 -34.06 -4.84 3.06
C ALA A 139 -35.18 -4.14 3.85
N LEU A 140 -36.39 -4.08 3.30
CA LEU A 140 -37.57 -3.49 3.94
C LEU A 140 -37.96 -4.34 5.15
N LEU A 141 -38.16 -5.65 4.94
CA LEU A 141 -38.48 -6.59 6.00
C LEU A 141 -37.38 -6.65 7.09
N ALA A 142 -36.11 -6.56 6.70
CA ALA A 142 -34.99 -6.55 7.65
C ALA A 142 -34.93 -5.26 8.48
N GLY A 143 -35.43 -4.14 7.95
CA GLY A 143 -35.51 -2.85 8.64
C GLY A 143 -36.73 -2.69 9.55
N MET A 144 -37.75 -3.54 9.40
CA MET A 144 -38.98 -3.50 10.20
C MET A 144 -38.82 -4.15 11.58
N ALA A 145 -39.68 -3.75 12.52
CA ALA A 145 -39.85 -4.41 13.81
C ALA A 145 -40.16 -5.92 13.62
N PRO A 146 -39.44 -6.83 14.30
CA PRO A 146 -39.53 -8.27 14.05
C PRO A 146 -40.96 -8.84 14.12
N LYS A 147 -41.76 -8.34 15.07
CA LYS A 147 -43.16 -8.76 15.24
C LYS A 147 -44.06 -8.34 14.07
N LYS A 148 -43.81 -7.17 13.46
CA LYS A 148 -44.58 -6.67 12.32
C LYS A 148 -44.15 -7.35 11.02
N ALA A 149 -42.85 -7.54 10.84
CA ALA A 149 -42.31 -8.32 9.73
C ALA A 149 -42.86 -9.76 9.76
N ALA A 150 -42.89 -10.42 10.92
CA ALA A 150 -43.46 -11.76 11.05
C ALA A 150 -44.94 -11.80 10.64
N LYS A 151 -45.76 -10.84 11.13
CA LYS A 151 -47.18 -10.75 10.73
C LYS A 151 -47.37 -10.58 9.23
N LEU A 152 -46.52 -9.78 8.57
CA LEU A 152 -46.55 -9.65 7.11
C LEU A 152 -46.17 -10.96 6.40
N MET A 153 -45.17 -11.67 6.91
CA MET A 153 -44.75 -12.96 6.37
C MET A 153 -45.85 -14.04 6.55
N ASP A 154 -46.55 -14.03 7.68
CA ASP A 154 -47.67 -14.94 7.94
C ASP A 154 -48.84 -14.70 6.97
N GLN A 155 -49.10 -13.43 6.60
CA GLN A 155 -50.10 -13.06 5.60
C GLN A 155 -49.62 -13.29 4.17
N LEU A 156 -48.30 -13.25 3.93
CA LEU A 156 -47.70 -13.53 2.63
C LEU A 156 -47.64 -15.03 2.32
N ALA A 157 -47.44 -15.89 3.32
CA ALA A 157 -47.39 -17.34 3.18
C ALA A 157 -48.60 -17.96 2.42
N PRO A 158 -49.86 -17.60 2.71
CA PRO A 158 -51.00 -18.10 1.94
C PRO A 158 -51.09 -17.50 0.52
N LEU A 159 -50.49 -16.33 0.28
CA LEU A 159 -50.49 -15.68 -1.05
C LEU A 159 -49.39 -16.20 -1.98
N ASP A 160 -48.22 -16.53 -1.42
CA ASP A 160 -47.08 -17.15 -2.10
C ASP A 160 -46.08 -17.74 -1.10
N ALA A 161 -46.27 -19.02 -0.76
CA ALA A 161 -45.42 -19.73 0.20
C ALA A 161 -43.95 -19.83 -0.22
N LYS A 162 -43.66 -19.91 -1.53
CA LYS A 162 -42.28 -20.02 -2.03
C LYS A 162 -41.55 -18.70 -1.86
N LEU A 163 -42.21 -17.60 -2.18
CA LEU A 163 -41.66 -16.26 -2.01
C LEU A 163 -41.46 -15.93 -0.52
N ALA A 164 -42.44 -16.28 0.34
CA ALA A 164 -42.32 -16.14 1.78
C ALA A 164 -41.10 -16.91 2.34
N GLY A 165 -40.90 -18.17 1.95
CA GLY A 165 -39.74 -18.96 2.37
C GLY A 165 -38.41 -18.31 1.99
N ARG A 166 -38.27 -17.87 0.73
CA ARG A 166 -37.05 -17.22 0.23
C ARG A 166 -36.77 -15.88 0.90
N LEU A 167 -37.79 -15.05 1.10
CA LEU A 167 -37.63 -13.78 1.80
C LEU A 167 -37.23 -13.99 3.26
N SER A 168 -37.84 -14.95 3.95
CA SER A 168 -37.49 -15.28 5.34
C SER A 168 -36.02 -15.72 5.47
N GLU A 169 -35.55 -16.58 4.57
CA GLU A 169 -34.16 -17.03 4.53
C GLU A 169 -33.20 -15.86 4.29
N ARG A 170 -33.46 -15.04 3.26
CA ARG A 170 -32.60 -13.89 2.93
C ARG A 170 -32.62 -12.78 4.00
N VAL A 171 -33.75 -12.58 4.68
CA VAL A 171 -33.84 -11.66 5.83
C VAL A 171 -33.02 -12.19 7.01
N GLY A 172 -33.05 -13.51 7.27
CA GLY A 172 -32.23 -14.14 8.29
C GLY A 172 -30.73 -14.00 8.03
N LEU A 173 -30.30 -14.11 6.76
CA LEU A 173 -28.91 -13.94 6.35
C LEU A 173 -28.45 -12.47 6.31
N SER A 174 -29.36 -11.52 6.15
CA SER A 174 -29.03 -10.08 6.04
C SER A 174 -28.98 -9.35 7.38
N LYS A 175 -29.47 -9.96 8.47
CA LYS A 175 -29.26 -9.42 9.82
C LYS A 175 -27.83 -9.70 10.27
N PRO A 176 -27.10 -8.69 10.78
CA PRO A 176 -25.81 -8.96 11.41
C PRO A 176 -26.03 -9.96 12.55
N LYS A 177 -25.19 -10.99 12.59
CA LYS A 177 -25.14 -11.92 13.71
C LYS A 177 -24.71 -11.08 14.92
N ASP A 178 -25.66 -10.71 15.78
CA ASP A 178 -25.33 -10.00 17.02
C ASP A 178 -24.27 -10.83 17.77
N PRO A 179 -23.08 -10.29 18.08
CA PRO A 179 -22.05 -11.03 18.81
C PRO A 179 -22.39 -11.15 20.32
N GLY A 180 -23.67 -11.22 20.69
CA GLY A 180 -24.11 -11.15 22.09
C GLY A 180 -25.49 -11.74 22.40
N ALA A 181 -25.99 -12.68 21.60
CA ALA A 181 -27.18 -13.48 21.92
C ALA A 181 -26.81 -14.95 22.16
#